data_AF-A0A3D2EM68-F1
#
_entry.id   AF-A0A3D2EM68-F1
#
_cell.length_a   1.000
_cell.length_b   1.000
_cell.length_c   1.000
_cell.angle_alpha   90.00
_cell.angle_beta   90.00
_cell.angle_gamma   90.00
#
_symmetry.space_group_name_H-M   'P 1'
#
loop_
_entity.id
_entity.type
_entity.pdbx_description
1 polymer ?
#
loop_
_entity_poly.entity_id
_entity_poly.type
_entity_poly.pdbx_seq_one_letter_code
_entity_poly.pdbx_strand_id
1 'polypeptide(L)'
;MRPVDCRLWPRVSSGGWVVIDPKGYVGHPGYDFANLFFNPIDQPGRVVDPARMLRLAETIAAVSSSGGSGADGDNGVRSPGEALDFAYLYGGFSVSWGVDQPWFEARMGQLSLIEELRGARS
;
A
#
# COMPACT_ATOMS: atom_id res chain seq x y z
N MET A 1 -8.22 -5.09 17.32
CA MET A 1 -7.24 -5.63 16.35
C MET A 1 -6.35 -4.47 15.94
N ARG A 2 -5.02 -4.53 16.15
CA ARG A 2 -4.08 -3.44 15.77
C ARG A 2 -3.85 -3.47 14.24
N PRO A 3 -3.43 -2.37 13.59
CA PRO A 3 -3.18 -2.37 12.14
C PRO A 3 -2.27 -3.53 11.73
N VAL A 4 -2.62 -4.14 10.61
CA VAL A 4 -1.83 -5.18 9.94
C VAL A 4 -0.74 -4.50 9.10
N ASP A 5 0.28 -3.96 9.75
CA ASP A 5 1.38 -3.28 9.05
C ASP A 5 2.63 -4.14 9.00
N CYS A 6 2.80 -4.90 7.92
CA CYS A 6 4.11 -5.38 7.51
C CYS A 6 4.98 -4.16 7.18
N ARG A 7 6.04 -3.91 7.95
CA ARG A 7 6.94 -2.76 7.69
C ARG A 7 8.23 -3.24 7.06
N LEU A 8 8.85 -2.36 6.29
CA LEU A 8 10.19 -2.58 5.74
C LEU A 8 11.19 -1.77 6.54
N TRP A 9 12.23 -2.43 7.04
CA TRP A 9 13.32 -1.80 7.77
C TRP A 9 14.65 -2.01 7.04
N PRO A 10 15.44 -0.95 6.78
CA PRO A 10 16.72 -1.10 6.10
C PRO A 10 17.74 -1.79 7.01
N ARG A 11 18.45 -2.78 6.47
CA ARG A 11 19.64 -3.38 7.08
C ARG A 11 20.87 -2.55 6.71
N VAL A 12 21.26 -1.68 7.64
CA VAL A 12 22.37 -0.72 7.48
C VAL A 12 23.70 -1.41 7.11
N SER A 13 23.95 -2.63 7.58
CA SER A 13 25.20 -3.34 7.31
C SER A 13 25.27 -4.07 5.96
N SER A 14 24.13 -4.32 5.30
CA SER A 14 24.08 -5.16 4.09
C SER A 14 23.39 -4.47 2.90
N GLY A 15 22.86 -3.25 3.07
CA GLY A 15 22.06 -2.57 2.05
C GLY A 15 20.74 -3.27 1.71
N GLY A 16 20.37 -4.32 2.48
CA GLY A 16 19.15 -5.08 2.27
C GLY A 16 17.96 -4.52 3.04
N TRP A 17 16.79 -5.10 2.84
CA TRP A 17 15.57 -4.77 3.60
C TRP A 17 15.12 -5.97 4.43
N VAL A 18 14.53 -5.70 5.59
CA VAL A 18 13.91 -6.71 6.45
C VAL A 18 12.43 -6.40 6.54
N VAL A 19 11.60 -7.41 6.28
CA VAL A 19 10.17 -7.38 6.58
C VAL A 19 10.00 -7.62 8.07
N ILE A 20 9.28 -6.73 8.75
CA ILE A 20 8.95 -6.85 10.17
C ILE A 20 7.43 -6.89 10.36
N ASP A 21 7.00 -7.55 11.44
CA ASP A 21 5.60 -7.78 11.81
C ASP A 21 4.75 -8.54 10.74
N PRO A 22 5.26 -9.64 10.15
CA PRO A 22 4.48 -10.41 9.17
C PRO A 22 3.27 -11.06 9.84
N LYS A 23 2.09 -10.92 9.23
CA LYS A 23 0.85 -11.49 9.76
C LYS A 23 0.55 -12.91 9.28
N GLY A 24 1.18 -13.34 8.18
CA GLY A 24 1.09 -14.72 7.67
C GLY A 24 -0.26 -15.09 7.05
N TYR A 25 -1.05 -14.11 6.58
CA TYR A 25 -2.30 -14.37 5.87
C TYR A 25 -2.05 -14.78 4.41
N VAL A 26 -2.91 -15.66 3.88
CA VAL A 26 -2.93 -16.01 2.46
C VAL A 26 -3.98 -15.14 1.76
N GLY A 27 -3.57 -14.41 0.72
CA GLY A 27 -4.43 -13.51 -0.01
C GLY A 27 -3.76 -12.98 -1.28
N HIS A 28 -4.40 -12.01 -1.93
CA HIS A 28 -3.80 -11.36 -3.10
C HIS A 28 -2.60 -10.49 -2.67
N PRO A 29 -1.41 -10.64 -3.28
CA PRO A 29 -0.20 -9.90 -2.89
C PRO A 29 -0.33 -8.39 -3.07
N GLY A 30 -1.29 -7.93 -3.88
CA GLY A 30 -1.63 -6.50 -3.98
C GLY A 30 -1.97 -5.86 -2.63
N TYR A 31 -2.56 -6.62 -1.71
CA TYR A 31 -2.88 -6.11 -0.38
C TYR A 31 -1.63 -5.86 0.47
N ASP A 32 -0.54 -6.62 0.27
CA ASP A 32 0.72 -6.41 0.99
C ASP A 32 1.39 -5.08 0.60
N PHE A 33 1.22 -4.64 -0.66
CA PHE A 33 1.73 -3.35 -1.13
C PHE A 33 0.87 -2.16 -0.69
N ALA A 34 -0.40 -2.38 -0.35
CA ALA A 34 -1.37 -1.31 -0.12
C ALA A 34 -0.98 -0.39 1.04
N ASN A 35 -0.29 -0.91 2.06
CA ASN A 35 0.12 -0.10 3.21
C ASN A 35 1.17 0.98 2.86
N LEU A 36 1.87 0.85 1.73
CA LEU A 36 2.94 1.76 1.30
C LEU A 36 2.40 3.14 0.89
N PHE A 37 1.12 3.19 0.51
CA PHE A 37 0.41 4.43 0.21
C PHE A 37 0.17 5.29 1.45
N PHE A 38 0.09 4.65 2.63
CA PHE A 38 -0.23 5.32 3.90
C PHE A 38 0.98 5.49 4.82
N ASN A 39 2.15 4.98 4.42
CA ASN A 39 3.38 5.02 5.18
C ASN A 39 4.48 5.87 4.51
N PRO A 40 5.30 6.58 5.31
CA PRO A 40 5.34 6.54 6.77
C PRO A 40 4.37 7.53 7.43
N ILE A 41 3.81 7.14 8.59
CA ILE A 41 2.76 7.88 9.29
C ILE A 41 3.20 9.25 9.83
N ASP A 42 4.49 9.41 10.10
CA ASP A 42 5.12 10.63 10.61
C ASP A 42 5.47 11.65 9.52
N GLN A 43 5.25 11.31 8.23
CA GLN A 43 5.47 12.22 7.10
C GLN A 43 4.17 12.42 6.29
N PRO A 44 3.09 12.93 6.91
CA PRO A 44 1.77 13.06 6.27
C PRO A 44 1.83 13.84 4.95
N GLY A 45 2.64 14.91 4.88
CA GLY A 45 2.82 15.69 3.65
C GLY A 45 3.45 14.91 2.49
N ARG A 46 4.30 13.92 2.78
CA ARG A 46 4.93 13.08 1.76
C ARG A 46 3.96 12.04 1.20
N VAL A 47 3.16 11.44 2.07
CA VAL A 47 2.25 10.36 1.66
C VAL A 47 1.03 10.88 0.91
N VAL A 48 0.63 12.16 1.11
CA VAL A 48 -0.45 12.82 0.36
C VAL A 48 -0.01 13.42 -0.99
N ASP A 49 1.24 13.23 -1.43
CA ASP A 49 1.68 13.66 -2.78
C ASP A 49 1.03 12.76 -3.85
N PRO A 50 0.11 13.28 -4.70
CA PRO A 50 -0.56 12.47 -5.71
C PRO A 50 0.44 11.89 -6.73
N ALA A 51 1.50 12.64 -7.07
CA ALA A 51 2.52 12.19 -8.00
C ALA A 51 3.33 11.02 -7.40
N ARG A 52 3.55 11.01 -6.08
CA ARG A 52 4.12 9.86 -5.38
C ARG A 52 3.20 8.65 -5.45
N MET A 53 1.91 8.82 -5.17
CA MET A 53 0.95 7.71 -5.20
C MET A 53 0.87 7.07 -6.59
N LEU A 54 0.82 7.88 -7.65
CA LEU A 54 0.79 7.40 -9.03
C LEU A 54 2.06 6.63 -9.40
N ARG A 55 3.25 7.17 -9.07
CA ARG A 55 4.53 6.46 -9.29
C ARG A 55 4.62 5.15 -8.51
N LEU A 56 4.10 5.12 -7.28
CA LEU A 56 4.07 3.92 -6.46
C LEU A 56 3.17 2.84 -7.08
N ALA A 57 1.98 3.22 -7.54
CA ALA A 57 1.07 2.33 -8.25
C ALA A 57 1.70 1.73 -9.53
N GLU A 58 2.40 2.55 -10.31
CA GLU A 58 3.16 2.11 -11.48
C GLU A 58 4.27 1.13 -11.12
N THR A 59 5.03 1.43 -10.06
CA THR A 59 6.11 0.56 -9.58
C THR A 59 5.58 -0.79 -9.10
N ILE A 60 4.47 -0.80 -8.36
CA ILE A 60 3.85 -2.04 -7.86
C ILE A 60 3.41 -2.94 -9.00
N ALA A 61 2.73 -2.38 -10.01
CA ALA A 61 2.29 -3.14 -11.18
C ALA A 61 3.48 -3.70 -11.97
N ALA A 62 4.52 -2.89 -12.20
CA ALA A 62 5.74 -3.30 -12.90
C ALA A 62 6.48 -4.43 -12.16
N VAL A 63 6.68 -4.28 -10.85
CA VAL A 63 7.40 -5.28 -10.04
C VAL A 63 6.63 -6.59 -9.95
N SER A 64 5.30 -6.52 -9.74
CA SER A 64 4.42 -7.70 -9.72
C SER A 64 4.42 -8.47 -11.04
N SER A 65 4.60 -7.75 -12.16
CA SER A 65 4.71 -8.35 -13.49
C SER A 65 6.10 -8.95 -13.77
N SER A 66 7.14 -8.45 -13.08
CA SER A 66 8.54 -8.87 -13.28
C SER A 66 8.98 -10.03 -12.38
N GLY A 67 8.25 -10.32 -11.30
CA GLY A 67 8.65 -11.24 -10.24
C GLY A 67 7.74 -12.46 -10.10
N GLY A 68 8.00 -13.51 -10.90
CA GLY A 68 7.37 -14.81 -10.69
C GLY A 68 7.70 -15.87 -11.73
N SER A 69 8.89 -16.46 -11.67
CA SER A 69 9.23 -17.75 -12.30
C SER A 69 8.57 -18.96 -11.60
N GLY A 70 7.55 -18.73 -10.78
CA GLY A 70 6.65 -19.76 -10.28
C GLY A 70 5.54 -19.97 -11.29
N ALA A 71 5.65 -21.05 -12.06
CA ALA A 71 4.53 -21.62 -12.77
C ALA A 71 3.42 -21.93 -11.75
N ASP A 72 2.46 -21.02 -11.61
CA ASP A 72 1.03 -21.25 -11.34
C ASP A 72 0.37 -19.94 -10.83
N GLY A 73 -0.19 -19.16 -11.76
CA GLY A 73 -1.24 -18.19 -11.48
C GLY A 73 -0.87 -16.71 -11.64
N ASP A 74 -1.65 -16.03 -12.49
CA ASP A 74 -1.78 -14.58 -12.68
C ASP A 74 -2.32 -13.86 -11.41
N ASN A 75 -1.57 -13.96 -10.31
CA ASN A 75 -1.96 -13.47 -8.99
C ASN A 75 -1.24 -12.17 -8.60
N GLY A 76 -0.52 -11.53 -9.53
CA GLY A 76 0.15 -10.25 -9.29
C GLY A 76 -0.78 -9.06 -9.52
N VAL A 77 -0.37 -7.88 -9.07
CA VAL A 77 -1.04 -6.62 -9.45
C VAL A 77 -0.78 -6.33 -10.93
N ARG A 78 -1.85 -6.30 -11.75
CA ARG A 78 -1.77 -6.25 -13.21
C ARG A 78 -1.74 -4.84 -13.77
N SER A 79 -2.21 -3.86 -13.00
CA SER A 79 -2.25 -2.46 -13.44
C SER A 79 -2.04 -1.47 -12.29
N PRO A 80 -1.63 -0.23 -12.59
CA PRO A 80 -1.61 0.83 -11.59
C PRO A 80 -3.00 1.12 -11.00
N GLY A 81 -4.08 0.91 -11.78
CA GLY A 81 -5.46 1.06 -11.29
C GLY A 81 -5.77 0.03 -10.20
N GLU A 82 -5.41 -1.23 -10.43
CA GLU A 82 -5.58 -2.30 -9.44
C GLU A 82 -4.74 -2.05 -8.17
N ALA A 83 -3.53 -1.49 -8.31
CA ALA A 83 -2.75 -1.08 -7.14
C ALA A 83 -3.49 -0.02 -6.30
N LEU A 84 -4.16 0.94 -6.95
CA LEU A 84 -4.98 1.94 -6.27
C LEU A 84 -6.25 1.33 -5.66
N ASP A 85 -6.86 0.32 -6.29
CA ASP A 85 -7.98 -0.44 -5.71
C ASP A 85 -7.58 -1.10 -4.39
N PHE A 86 -6.42 -1.76 -4.35
CA PHE A 86 -5.89 -2.31 -3.09
C PHE A 86 -5.58 -1.23 -2.06
N ALA A 87 -5.04 -0.09 -2.48
CA ALA A 87 -4.82 1.06 -1.59
C ALA A 87 -6.13 1.59 -0.99
N TYR A 88 -7.19 1.68 -1.79
CA TYR A 88 -8.51 2.09 -1.32
C TYR A 88 -9.12 1.09 -0.34
N LEU A 89 -9.02 -0.22 -0.64
CA LEU A 89 -9.46 -1.29 0.25
C LEU A 89 -8.73 -1.24 1.60
N TYR A 90 -7.40 -1.12 1.59
CA TYR A 90 -6.61 -0.98 2.82
C TYR A 90 -6.97 0.30 3.57
N GLY A 91 -7.13 1.43 2.89
CA GLY A 91 -7.47 2.71 3.50
C GLY A 91 -8.85 2.69 4.16
N GLY A 92 -9.86 2.17 3.46
CA GLY A 92 -11.22 1.99 3.97
C GLY A 92 -11.26 1.08 5.19
N PHE A 93 -10.53 -0.04 5.13
CA PHE A 93 -10.32 -0.90 6.30
C PHE A 93 -9.66 -0.03 7.40
N SER A 94 -8.55 0.65 7.14
CA SER A 94 -7.79 1.43 8.13
C SER A 94 -8.55 2.53 8.86
N VAL A 95 -9.44 3.24 8.17
CA VAL A 95 -10.25 4.29 8.81
C VAL A 95 -11.36 3.66 9.67
N SER A 96 -11.88 2.50 9.29
CA SER A 96 -12.98 1.84 10.03
C SER A 96 -12.64 1.45 11.47
N TRP A 97 -11.39 1.09 11.78
CA TRP A 97 -10.93 0.87 13.17
C TRP A 97 -10.12 2.05 13.74
N GLY A 98 -9.86 3.07 12.94
CA GLY A 98 -8.99 4.18 13.29
C GLY A 98 -9.70 5.38 13.87
N VAL A 99 -11.02 5.34 14.06
CA VAL A 99 -11.86 6.51 14.38
C VAL A 99 -11.45 7.25 15.65
N ASP A 100 -10.86 6.55 16.62
CA ASP A 100 -10.39 7.11 17.89
C ASP A 100 -8.90 7.51 17.87
N GLN A 101 -8.25 7.39 16.72
CA GLN A 101 -6.81 7.56 16.61
C GLN A 101 -6.43 8.99 16.20
N PRO A 102 -5.32 9.55 16.73
CA PRO A 102 -4.88 10.91 16.38
C PRO A 102 -4.57 11.12 14.89
N TRP A 103 -4.32 10.04 14.14
CA TRP A 103 -4.02 10.07 12.72
C TRP A 103 -5.25 9.93 11.82
N PHE A 104 -6.45 9.78 12.39
CA PHE A 104 -7.68 9.48 11.65
C PHE A 104 -7.97 10.49 10.53
N GLU A 105 -7.99 11.79 10.85
CA GLU A 105 -8.32 12.85 9.88
C GLU A 105 -7.32 12.88 8.70
N ALA A 106 -6.02 12.74 8.99
CA ALA A 106 -5.01 12.65 7.96
C ALA A 106 -5.16 11.40 7.08
N ARG A 107 -5.57 10.27 7.69
CA ARG A 107 -5.84 9.01 7.00
C ARG A 107 -7.09 9.09 6.11
N MET A 108 -8.14 9.78 6.58
CA MET A 108 -9.34 10.08 5.80
C MET A 108 -9.00 10.92 4.57
N GLY A 109 -8.23 12.00 4.73
CA GLY A 109 -7.77 12.81 3.60
C GLY A 109 -6.95 12.03 2.56
N GLN A 110 -6.09 11.11 3.02
CA GLN A 110 -5.34 10.20 2.13
C GLN A 110 -6.27 9.24 1.37
N LEU A 111 -7.28 8.68 2.06
CA LEU A 111 -8.26 7.79 1.44
C LEU A 111 -9.07 8.52 0.36
N SER A 112 -9.54 9.74 0.64
CA SER A 112 -10.25 10.57 -0.34
C SER A 112 -9.40 10.85 -1.59
N LEU A 113 -8.11 11.18 -1.40
CA LEU A 113 -7.22 11.38 -2.55
C LEU A 113 -7.02 10.11 -3.38
N ILE A 114 -6.89 8.94 -2.74
CA ILE A 114 -6.80 7.66 -3.45
C ILE A 114 -8.08 7.39 -4.24
N GLU A 115 -9.25 7.69 -3.66
CA GLU A 115 -10.55 7.57 -4.35
C GLU A 115 -10.62 8.45 -5.61
N GLU A 116 -10.18 9.71 -5.52
CA GLU A 116 -10.10 10.62 -6.67
C GLU A 116 -9.18 10.07 -7.76
N LEU A 117 -7.99 9.59 -7.39
CA LEU A 117 -7.02 9.03 -8.34
C LEU A 117 -7.52 7.74 -9.01
N ARG A 118 -8.34 6.94 -8.30
CA ARG A 118 -9.02 5.78 -8.89
C ARG A 118 -10.06 6.20 -9.92
N GLY A 119 -10.92 7.15 -9.55
CA GLY A 119 -11.99 7.65 -10.44
C GLY A 119 -11.46 8.30 -11.72
N ALA A 120 -10.29 8.93 -11.67
CA ALA A 120 -9.64 9.52 -12.85
C ALA A 120 -9.06 8.50 -13.85
N ARG A 121 -9.01 7.21 -13.49
CA ARG A 121 -8.42 6.12 -14.32
C ARG A 121 -9.45 5.07 -14.76
N SER A 122 -10.71 5.21 -14.36
CA SER A 122 -11.85 4.37 -14.76
C SER A 122 -12.52 4.80 -16.05
#